data_AF-A0A5K0YUL3-F1
#
_entry.id   AF-A0A5K0YUL3-F1
#
_cell.length_a   1.000
_cell.length_b   1.000
_cell.length_c   1.000
_cell.angle_alpha   90.00
_cell.angle_beta   90.00
_cell.angle_gamma   90.00
#
_symmetry.space_group_name_H-M   'P 1'
#
loop_
_entity.id
_entity.type
_entity.pdbx_description
1 polymer ?
#
loop_
_entity_poly.entity_id
_entity_poly.type
_entity_poly.pdbx_seq_one_letter_code
_entity_poly.pdbx_strand_id
1 'polypeptide(L)' 'WQNAILVAEHLRVGAVLAVRGKGAVNKKQVVDGLEKVMGDGETRSRAADLKKTIFSSGFPASSSTSIDAFIDLFQT' A
#
# COMPACT_ATOMS: atom_id res chain seq x y z
N TRP A 1 -4.84 11.27 3.17
CA TRP A 1 -5.75 10.90 2.06
C TRP A 1 -4.96 10.39 0.86
N GLN A 2 -3.90 11.07 0.41
CA GLN A 2 -3.04 10.60 -0.69
C GLN A 2 -2.58 9.15 -0.50
N ASN A 3 -2.14 8.78 0.71
CA ASN A 3 -1.74 7.39 1.01
C ASN A 3 -2.89 6.39 0.83
N ALA A 4 -4.14 6.75 1.17
CA ALA A 4 -5.28 5.86 1.02
C ALA A 4 -5.64 5.64 -0.47
N ILE A 5 -5.56 6.70 -1.28
CA ILE A 5 -5.71 6.59 -2.74
C ILE A 5 -4.58 5.76 -3.35
N LEU A 6 -3.33 6.01 -2.92
CA LEU A 6 -2.19 5.23 -3.36
C LEU A 6 -2.43 3.74 -3.10
N VAL A 7 -2.84 3.37 -1.89
CA VAL A 7 -3.06 1.97 -1.51
C VAL A 7 -4.21 1.33 -2.29
N ALA A 8 -5.35 2.02 -2.41
CA ALA A 8 -6.57 1.42 -2.95
C ALA A 8 -6.70 1.54 -4.48
N GLU A 9 -6.30 2.67 -5.07
CA GLU A 9 -6.53 2.94 -6.50
C GLU A 9 -5.28 2.63 -7.35
N HIS A 10 -4.10 3.03 -6.88
CA HIS A 10 -2.86 2.87 -7.64
C HIS A 10 -2.22 1.49 -7.41
N LEU A 11 -2.01 1.12 -6.15
CA LEU A 11 -1.39 -0.16 -5.79
C LEU A 11 -2.40 -1.30 -5.82
N ARG A 12 -3.70 -1.00 -5.66
CA ARG A 12 -4.80 -1.98 -5.64
C ARG A 12 -4.56 -3.10 -4.63
N VAL A 13 -4.11 -2.74 -3.44
CA VAL A 13 -3.86 -3.66 -2.32
C VAL A 13 -4.74 -3.38 -1.10
N GLY A 14 -5.85 -2.67 -1.31
CA GLY A 14 -6.81 -2.34 -0.27
C GLY A 14 -8.13 -1.82 -0.85
N ALA A 15 -9.10 -1.55 0.02
CA ALA A 15 -10.42 -1.06 -0.37
C ALA A 15 -10.74 0.30 0.28
N VAL A 16 -11.37 1.19 -0.50
CA VAL A 16 -11.93 2.44 0.03
C VAL A 16 -13.30 2.19 0.63
N LEU A 17 -13.49 2.58 1.89
CA LEU A 17 -14.77 2.42 2.62
C LEU A 17 -15.73 3.61 2.42
N ALA A 18 -15.17 4.81 2.24
CA ALA A 18 -15.95 6.02 2.05
C ALA A 18 -15.18 7.05 1.22
N VAL A 19 -15.93 7.81 0.43
CA VAL A 19 -15.40 8.95 -0.33
C VAL A 19 -15.28 10.15 0.60
N ARG A 20 -14.17 10.90 0.47
CA ARG A 20 -13.91 12.12 1.25
C ARG A 20 -15.11 13.07 1.18
N GLY A 21 -15.48 13.62 2.34
CA GLY A 21 -16.55 14.63 2.44
C GLY A 21 -17.97 14.07 2.50
N LYS A 22 -18.17 12.74 2.39
CA LYS A 22 -19.50 12.12 2.52
C LYS A 22 -19.93 11.77 3.95
N GLY A 23 -19.38 12.46 4.95
CA GLY A 23 -19.70 12.25 6.36
C GLY A 23 -18.98 11.05 6.99
N ALA A 24 -19.44 10.64 8.17
CA ALA A 24 -18.85 9.56 8.94
C ALA A 24 -19.11 8.19 8.28
N VAL A 25 -18.14 7.28 8.43
CA VAL A 25 -18.28 5.88 8.00
C VAL A 25 -19.24 5.17 8.94
N ASN A 26 -20.29 4.55 8.40
CA ASN A 26 -21.24 3.78 9.20
C ASN A 26 -20.85 2.29 9.29
N LYS A 27 -21.46 1.57 10.23
CA LYS A 27 -21.19 0.14 10.48
C LYS A 27 -21.34 -0.72 9.22
N LYS A 28 -22.35 -0.45 8.39
CA LYS A 28 -22.60 -1.22 7.16
C LYS A 28 -21.43 -1.07 6.18
N GLN A 29 -20.94 0.15 5.96
CA GLN A 29 -19.78 0.40 5.10
C GLN A 29 -18.52 -0.32 5.58
N VAL A 30 -18.32 -0.44 6.89
CA VAL A 30 -17.19 -1.19 7.46
C VAL A 30 -17.33 -2.69 7.18
N VAL A 31 -18.53 -3.26 7.40
CA VAL A 31 -18.80 -4.68 7.14
C VAL A 31 -18.64 -5.01 5.66
N ASP A 32 -19.27 -4.23 4.78
CA ASP A 32 -19.21 -4.43 3.33
C ASP A 32 -17.75 -4.36 2.82
N GLY A 33 -16.96 -3.44 3.37
CA GLY A 33 -15.55 -3.31 3.02
C GLY A 33 -14.67 -4.44 3.55
N LEU A 34 -14.94 -4.93 4.76
CA LEU A 34 -14.26 -6.09 5.31
C LEU A 34 -14.52 -7.33 4.45
N GLU A 35 -15.78 -7.60 4.12
CA GLU A 35 -16.18 -8.71 3.26
C GLU A 35 -15.50 -8.62 1.89
N LYS A 36 -15.48 -7.43 1.30
CA LYS A 36 -14.78 -7.17 0.03
C LYS A 36 -13.30 -7.54 0.12
N VAL A 37 -12.57 -7.08 1.14
CA VAL A 37 -11.13 -7.38 1.29
C VAL A 37 -10.89 -8.87 1.62
N MET A 38 -11.77 -9.50 2.38
CA MET A 38 -11.63 -10.91 2.73
C MET A 38 -11.88 -11.84 1.55
N GLY A 39 -12.84 -11.49 0.68
CA GLY A 39 -13.19 -12.25 -0.53
C GLY A 39 -12.32 -11.94 -1.75
N ASP A 40 -11.57 -10.84 -1.74
CA ASP A 40 -10.70 -10.44 -2.86
C ASP A 40 -9.33 -11.13 -2.78
N GLY A 41 -9.27 -12.30 -3.43
CA GLY A 41 -8.03 -13.08 -3.55
C GLY A 41 -6.96 -12.38 -4.39
N GLU A 42 -7.33 -11.54 -5.36
CA GLU A 42 -6.37 -10.81 -6.20
C GLU A 42 -5.64 -9.75 -5.38
N THR A 43 -6.39 -8.94 -4.60
CA THR A 43 -5.84 -7.96 -3.67
C THR A 43 -4.84 -8.62 -2.71
N ARG A 44 -5.19 -9.80 -2.17
CA ARG A 44 -4.29 -10.55 -1.27
C ARG A 44 -3.04 -11.04 -1.98
N SER A 45 -3.16 -11.60 -3.19
CA SER A 45 -2.02 -12.06 -3.98
C SER A 45 -1.08 -10.91 -4.28
N ARG A 46 -1.62 -9.78 -4.75
CA ARG A 46 -0.84 -8.60 -5.12
C ARG A 46 -0.07 -8.01 -3.93
N ALA A 47 -0.71 -7.95 -2.75
CA ALA A 47 -0.05 -7.52 -1.53
C ALA A 47 1.09 -8.48 -1.12
N ALA A 48 0.88 -9.79 -1.25
CA ALA A 48 1.91 -10.79 -0.98
C ALA A 48 3.07 -10.70 -1.99
N ASP A 49 2.78 -10.47 -3.27
CA ASP A 49 3.79 -10.34 -4.33
C ASP A 49 4.65 -9.10 -4.12
N LEU A 50 4.06 -7.94 -3.81
CA LEU A 50 4.83 -6.73 -3.47
C LEU A 50 5.75 -6.96 -2.28
N LYS A 51 5.25 -7.62 -1.23
CA LYS A 51 6.06 -7.97 -0.05
C LYS A 51 7.25 -8.88 -0.41
N LYS A 52 7.03 -9.87 -1.28
CA LYS A 52 8.07 -10.84 -1.67
C LYS A 52 9.06 -10.31 -2.69
N THR A 53 8.66 -9.39 -3.56
CA THR A 53 9.46 -8.95 -4.71
C THR A 53 10.16 -7.62 -4.47
N ILE A 54 9.41 -6.61 -3.98
CA ILE A 54 9.93 -5.25 -3.81
C ILE A 54 10.47 -5.05 -2.39
N PHE A 55 9.76 -5.57 -1.40
CA PHE A 55 10.03 -5.30 0.02
C PHE A 55 10.58 -6.54 0.77
N SER A 56 11.21 -7.48 0.06
CA SER A 56 11.72 -8.72 0.67
C SER A 56 12.76 -8.47 1.76
N SER A 57 13.58 -7.44 1.59
CA SER A 57 14.60 -6.96 2.53
C SER A 57 14.16 -5.74 3.35
N GLY A 58 12.85 -5.49 3.44
CA GLY A 58 12.28 -4.33 4.14
C GLY A 58 12.12 -3.10 3.23
N PHE A 59 13.21 -2.60 2.64
CA PHE A 59 13.17 -1.54 1.63
C PHE A 59 13.46 -2.08 0.22
N PRO A 60 12.99 -1.40 -0.83
CA PRO A 60 13.41 -1.68 -2.20
C PRO A 60 14.93 -1.57 -2.33
N ALA A 61 15.54 -2.50 -3.06
CA ALA A 61 16.99 -2.48 -3.30
C ALA A 61 17.47 -1.15 -3.90
N SER A 62 16.65 -0.52 -4.76
CA SER A 62 16.93 0.81 -5.32
C SER A 62 17.05 1.91 -4.26
N SER A 63 16.28 1.82 -3.16
CA SER A 63 16.40 2.76 -2.04
C SER A 63 17.71 2.56 -1.31
N SER A 64 18.12 1.31 -1.05
CA SER A 64 19.43 1.02 -0.44
C SER A 64 20.58 1.55 -1.31
N THR A 65 20.59 1.23 -2.61
CA THR A 65 21.62 1.73 -3.53
C THR A 65 21.67 3.27 -3.59
N SER A 66 20.52 3.93 -3.51
CA SER A 66 20.45 5.39 -3.52
C SER A 66 20.99 6.00 -2.22
N ILE A 67 20.78 5.32 -1.09
CA ILE A 67 21.36 5.73 0.20
C ILE A 67 22.88 5.56 0.18
N ASP A 68 23.38 4.42 -0.33
CA ASP A 68 24.82 4.18 -0.46
C ASP A 68 25.47 5.27 -1.34
N ALA A 69 24.90 5.56 -2.52
CA ALA A 69 25.39 6.62 -3.40
C ALA A 69 25.34 8.02 -2.77
N PHE A 70 24.35 8.28 -1.91
CA PHE A 70 24.26 9.54 -1.17
C PHE A 70 25.34 9.65 -0.08
N ILE A 71 25.69 8.55 0.59
CA ILE A 71 26.78 8.51 1.58
C ILE A 71 28.12 8.78 0.89
N ASP A 72 28.35 8.15 -0.26
CA ASP A 72 29.58 8.32 -1.04
C ASP A 72 29.84 9.79 -1.41
N LEU A 73 28.78 10.58 -1.67
CA LEU A 73 28.89 12.01 -1.97
C LEU A 73 29.56 12.82 -0.84
N PHE A 74 29.42 12.41 0.43
CA PHE A 74 30.03 13.09 1.58
C PHE A 74 31.37 12.50 2.00
N GLN A 75 31.76 11.37 1.41
CA GLN A 75 33.07 10.74 1.62
C GLN A 75 34.08 11.11 0.52
N THR A 76 33.64 11.89 -0.47
CA THR A 76 34.46 12.51 -1.52
C THR A 76 34.85 13.93 -1.14
#